data_AF-A0A8J6LGW0-F1
#
_entry.id   AF-A0A8J6LGW0-F1
#
_cell.length_a   1.000
_cell.length_b   1.000
_cell.length_c   1.000
_cell.angle_alpha   90.00
_cell.angle_beta   90.00
_cell.angle_gamma   90.00
#
_symmetry.space_group_name_H-M   'P 1'
#
loop_
_entity.id
_entity.type
_entity.pdbx_description
1 polymer ?
#
loop_
_entity_poly.entity_id
_entity_poly.type
_entity_poly.pdbx_seq_one_letter_code
_entity_poly.pdbx_strand_id
1 'polypeptide(L)'
;MCVLRYMNINYSFSIVDNLGYLNKTTGIFSGMVKEIQTVKADVSAGSIFFTKDRYEAVDMIKMDNPHAIRFVVRKPWTSYMKNIFVTFNWSVWVASAVVLAVFAAAVNILNWETRNKQKVKQNKYGVSDVTLIALEAVCQQGTTTEPQSFAGRILALILFGAFMFIYVSYSANIVVLLQSTTKINDVQELLDSRIEAGGYQIHYMKNYFEGVKKGPLKKLILRIGEYGLQTRTNLRVLMIPKCFSQAASFKHVGIYDCEQVIWIWIFGTSLAFVIFLFEKNRGQETQQGD
;
A
#
# COMPACT_ATOMS: atom_id res chain seq x y z
N MET A 1 -34.81 -23.97 15.56
CA MET A 1 -34.99 -24.59 16.90
C MET A 1 -36.05 -23.86 17.73
N CYS A 2 -35.89 -22.56 18.02
CA CYS A 2 -36.88 -21.84 18.84
C CYS A 2 -38.31 -21.88 18.29
N VAL A 3 -38.49 -21.81 16.96
CA VAL A 3 -39.81 -21.87 16.32
C VAL A 3 -40.53 -23.21 16.54
N LEU A 4 -39.85 -24.34 16.38
CA LEU A 4 -40.45 -25.68 16.58
C LEU A 4 -40.87 -25.89 18.05
N ARG A 5 -40.08 -25.38 18.99
CA ARG A 5 -40.40 -25.41 20.42
C ARG A 5 -41.58 -24.50 20.76
N TYR A 6 -41.67 -23.33 20.14
CA TYR A 6 -42.82 -22.43 20.29
C TYR A 6 -44.12 -23.05 19.78
N MET A 7 -44.06 -23.81 18.69
CA MET A 7 -45.21 -24.52 18.12
C MET A 7 -45.52 -25.86 18.80
N ASN A 8 -44.77 -26.24 19.83
CA ASN A 8 -44.92 -27.51 20.55
C ASN A 8 -44.89 -28.76 19.64
N ILE A 9 -44.00 -28.75 18.64
CA ILE A 9 -43.83 -29.85 17.68
C ILE A 9 -42.73 -30.80 18.16
N ASN A 10 -42.97 -32.11 18.12
CA ASN A 10 -41.94 -33.12 18.34
C ASN A 10 -41.07 -33.29 17.09
N TYR A 11 -39.75 -33.38 17.24
CA TYR A 11 -38.82 -33.38 16.11
C TYR A 11 -37.71 -34.41 16.28
N SER A 12 -37.18 -34.92 15.16
CA SER A 12 -35.97 -35.75 15.10
C SER A 12 -34.96 -35.14 14.13
N PHE A 13 -33.67 -35.35 14.38
CA PHE A 13 -32.62 -34.81 13.52
C PHE A 13 -32.07 -35.88 12.59
N SER A 14 -31.91 -35.50 11.33
CA SER A 14 -31.12 -36.24 10.34
C SER A 14 -29.99 -35.33 9.86
N ILE A 15 -28.77 -35.86 9.82
CA ILE A 15 -27.58 -35.14 9.37
C ILE A 15 -27.32 -35.52 7.93
N VAL A 16 -27.01 -34.52 7.10
CA VAL A 16 -26.74 -34.68 5.67
C VAL A 16 -25.44 -33.98 5.32
N ASP A 17 -24.60 -34.63 4.50
CA ASP A 17 -23.24 -34.17 4.21
C ASP A 17 -23.15 -32.93 3.30
N ASN A 18 -24.22 -32.59 2.59
CA ASN A 18 -24.21 -31.45 1.67
C ASN A 18 -25.56 -30.71 1.61
N LEU A 19 -25.49 -29.43 1.23
CA LEU A 19 -26.64 -28.52 1.12
C LEU A 19 -27.48 -28.74 -0.15
N GLY A 20 -27.02 -29.58 -1.07
CA GLY A 20 -27.72 -29.91 -2.31
C GLY A 20 -27.29 -29.12 -3.54
N TYR A 21 -26.82 -29.86 -4.53
CA TYR A 21 -26.45 -29.38 -5.86
C TYR A 21 -27.40 -29.99 -6.90
N LEU A 22 -27.85 -29.16 -7.84
CA LEU A 22 -28.71 -29.60 -8.92
C LEU A 22 -27.92 -30.48 -9.87
N ASN A 23 -28.40 -31.69 -10.12
CA ASN A 23 -27.95 -32.47 -11.26
C ASN A 23 -28.76 -32.08 -12.50
N LYS A 24 -28.12 -31.40 -13.46
CA LYS A 24 -28.80 -30.85 -14.64
C LYS A 24 -29.39 -31.92 -15.56
N THR A 25 -28.90 -33.15 -15.51
CA THR A 25 -29.42 -34.23 -16.36
C THR A 25 -30.68 -34.88 -15.78
N THR A 26 -30.78 -34.98 -14.46
CA THR A 26 -31.92 -35.63 -13.79
C THR A 26 -32.94 -34.64 -13.23
N GLY A 27 -32.58 -33.37 -13.06
CA GLY A 27 -33.41 -32.36 -12.40
C GLY A 27 -33.54 -32.56 -10.88
N ILE A 28 -32.84 -33.54 -10.31
CA ILE A 28 -32.93 -33.89 -8.89
C ILE A 28 -31.75 -33.25 -8.16
N PHE A 29 -32.05 -32.62 -7.01
CA PHE A 29 -31.01 -32.09 -6.12
C PHE A 29 -30.34 -33.20 -5.31
N SER A 30 -29.14 -32.94 -4.81
CA SER A 30 -28.48 -33.79 -3.81
C SER A 30 -28.71 -33.28 -2.37
N GLY A 31 -28.26 -34.05 -1.37
CA GLY A 31 -28.23 -33.68 0.05
C GLY A 31 -29.52 -33.09 0.61
N MET A 32 -29.40 -31.99 1.36
CA MET A 32 -30.50 -31.43 2.13
C MET A 32 -31.73 -31.08 1.28
N VAL A 33 -31.54 -30.49 0.09
CA VAL A 33 -32.66 -30.15 -0.81
C VAL A 33 -33.33 -31.41 -1.34
N LYS A 34 -32.58 -32.49 -1.60
CA LYS A 34 -33.14 -33.79 -2.02
C LYS A 34 -34.07 -34.38 -0.98
N GLU A 35 -33.68 -34.36 0.29
CA GLU A 35 -34.46 -34.96 1.37
C GLU A 35 -35.81 -34.27 1.53
N ILE A 36 -35.86 -32.95 1.34
CA ILE A 36 -37.13 -32.19 1.31
C ILE A 36 -37.90 -32.47 0.03
N GLN A 37 -37.24 -32.44 -1.13
CA GLN A 37 -37.88 -32.70 -2.44
C GLN A 37 -38.53 -34.09 -2.50
N THR A 38 -37.96 -35.08 -1.81
CA THR A 38 -38.47 -36.46 -1.74
C THR A 38 -39.36 -36.73 -0.53
N VAL A 39 -39.73 -35.69 0.23
CA VAL A 39 -40.60 -35.77 1.43
C VAL A 39 -40.06 -36.73 2.50
N LYS A 40 -38.73 -36.84 2.59
CA LYS A 40 -38.05 -37.59 3.66
C LYS A 40 -37.74 -36.72 4.88
N ALA A 41 -37.69 -35.41 4.69
CA ALA A 41 -37.53 -34.42 5.75
C ALA A 41 -38.53 -33.28 5.56
N ASP A 42 -39.20 -32.88 6.64
CA ASP A 42 -40.23 -31.83 6.58
C ASP A 42 -39.63 -30.41 6.57
N VAL A 43 -38.52 -30.20 7.30
CA VAL A 43 -37.90 -28.88 7.48
C VAL A 43 -36.37 -28.98 7.49
N SER A 44 -35.70 -28.10 6.73
CA SER A 44 -34.25 -27.90 6.86
C SER A 44 -33.90 -26.87 7.93
N ALA A 45 -32.94 -27.20 8.79
CA ALA A 45 -32.34 -26.24 9.71
C ALA A 45 -31.16 -25.44 9.10
N GLY A 46 -30.70 -25.81 7.90
CA GLY A 46 -29.56 -25.15 7.23
C GLY A 46 -29.97 -23.95 6.38
N SER A 47 -29.11 -22.93 6.34
CA SER A 47 -29.27 -21.81 5.40
C SER A 47 -28.83 -22.25 4.00
N ILE A 48 -29.72 -22.07 3.03
CA ILE A 48 -29.48 -22.38 1.62
C ILE A 48 -29.62 -21.11 0.78
N PHE A 49 -28.74 -20.93 -0.21
CA PHE A 49 -28.85 -19.83 -1.16
C PHE A 49 -30.16 -19.88 -1.95
N PHE A 50 -30.80 -18.72 -2.06
CA PHE A 50 -31.95 -18.49 -2.92
C PHE A 50 -31.49 -18.45 -4.38
N THR A 51 -31.87 -19.46 -5.14
CA THR A 51 -31.63 -19.56 -6.60
C THR A 51 -32.93 -19.97 -7.26
N LYS A 52 -33.13 -19.61 -8.53
CA LYS A 52 -34.36 -19.92 -9.26
C LYS A 52 -34.68 -21.43 -9.21
N ASP A 53 -33.68 -22.25 -9.51
CA ASP A 53 -33.81 -23.71 -9.52
C ASP A 53 -34.22 -24.30 -8.16
N ARG A 54 -33.90 -23.63 -7.04
CA ARG A 54 -34.29 -24.09 -5.69
C ARG A 54 -35.71 -23.67 -5.33
N TYR A 55 -36.15 -22.50 -5.77
CA TYR A 55 -37.55 -22.07 -5.63
C TYR A 55 -38.51 -22.98 -6.40
N GLU A 56 -38.08 -23.55 -7.52
CA GLU A 56 -38.88 -24.53 -8.28
C GLU A 56 -38.96 -25.90 -7.60
N ALA A 57 -38.01 -26.23 -6.71
CA ALA A 57 -37.92 -27.54 -6.08
C ALA A 57 -38.47 -27.60 -4.65
N VAL A 58 -38.34 -26.51 -3.87
CA VAL A 58 -38.76 -26.46 -2.46
C VAL A 58 -39.26 -25.07 -2.07
N ASP A 59 -40.23 -25.02 -1.17
CA ASP A 59 -40.70 -23.77 -0.57
C ASP A 59 -39.68 -23.24 0.45
N MET A 60 -39.28 -21.98 0.29
CA MET A 60 -38.24 -21.36 1.09
C MET A 60 -38.76 -20.17 1.88
N ILE A 61 -38.49 -20.15 3.18
CA ILE A 61 -38.79 -18.99 4.03
C ILE A 61 -37.61 -18.02 3.95
N LYS A 62 -37.88 -16.79 3.48
CA LYS A 62 -36.88 -15.73 3.47
C LYS A 62 -36.61 -15.25 4.90
N MET A 63 -35.34 -15.22 5.28
CA MET A 63 -34.89 -14.58 6.52
C MET A 63 -34.23 -13.24 6.16
N ASP A 64 -34.56 -12.17 6.88
CA ASP A 64 -34.08 -10.80 6.63
C ASP A 64 -32.61 -10.55 7.03
N ASN A 65 -31.80 -11.61 7.04
CA ASN A 65 -30.38 -11.49 7.35
C ASN A 65 -29.58 -11.47 6.05
N PRO A 66 -29.18 -10.29 5.52
CA PRO A 66 -28.39 -10.23 4.30
C PRO A 66 -27.03 -10.90 4.53
N HIS A 67 -26.82 -12.03 3.88
CA HIS A 67 -25.51 -12.68 3.85
C HIS A 67 -24.59 -11.88 2.93
N ALA A 68 -23.64 -11.13 3.53
CA ALA A 68 -22.57 -10.47 2.80
C ALA A 68 -21.27 -11.24 2.97
N ILE A 69 -20.51 -11.41 1.90
CA ILE A 69 -19.11 -11.83 2.01
C ILE A 69 -18.34 -10.67 2.61
N ARG A 70 -17.63 -10.96 3.69
CA ARG A 70 -16.72 -10.01 4.33
C ARG A 70 -15.33 -10.60 4.33
N PHE A 71 -14.37 -9.80 3.92
CA PHE A 71 -12.96 -10.14 4.05
C PHE A 71 -12.49 -9.72 5.43
N VAL A 72 -11.86 -10.65 6.14
CA VAL A 72 -11.22 -10.35 7.42
C VAL A 72 -9.74 -10.25 7.15
N VAL A 73 -9.21 -9.04 7.25
CA VAL A 73 -7.80 -8.74 6.97
C VAL A 73 -7.19 -8.16 8.24
N ARG A 74 -5.98 -8.61 8.59
CA ARG A 74 -5.18 -7.94 9.61
C ARG A 74 -4.79 -6.57 9.05
N LYS A 75 -5.09 -5.49 9.77
CA LYS A 75 -4.79 -4.12 9.33
C LYS A 75 -3.35 -4.03 8.79
N PRO A 76 -3.15 -3.76 7.49
CA PRO A 76 -1.82 -3.63 6.93
C PRO A 76 -1.17 -2.33 7.40
N TRP A 77 0.16 -2.33 7.43
CA TRP A 77 0.95 -1.13 7.67
C TRP A 77 0.89 -0.22 6.45
N THR A 78 0.86 1.09 6.68
CA THR A 78 0.77 2.08 5.60
C THR A 78 1.95 2.02 4.64
N SER A 79 3.15 1.68 5.13
CA SER A 79 4.36 1.52 4.30
C SER A 79 4.24 0.48 3.20
N TYR A 80 3.39 -0.52 3.40
CA TYR A 80 3.19 -1.58 2.43
C TYR A 80 2.27 -1.15 1.28
N MET A 81 1.45 -0.12 1.51
CA MET A 81 0.43 0.36 0.57
C MET A 81 0.87 1.62 -0.17
N LYS A 82 1.76 2.42 0.42
CA LYS A 82 2.18 3.72 -0.13
C LYS A 82 3.68 3.90 0.00
N ASN A 83 4.25 4.64 -0.95
CA ASN A 83 5.63 5.07 -0.89
C ASN A 83 5.89 5.87 0.40
N ILE A 84 6.78 5.37 1.25
CA ILE A 84 7.13 5.99 2.52
C ILE A 84 7.96 7.28 2.37
N PHE A 85 8.56 7.53 1.20
CA PHE A 85 9.43 8.70 0.98
C PHE A 85 8.68 9.91 0.41
N VAL A 86 7.41 9.76 0.00
CA VAL A 86 6.57 10.90 -0.44
C VAL A 86 5.63 11.26 0.70
N THR A 87 6.21 11.81 1.77
CA THR A 87 5.47 12.11 3.01
C THR A 87 4.86 13.51 3.00
N PHE A 88 5.53 14.47 2.34
CA PHE A 88 5.03 15.83 2.20
C PHE A 88 4.17 16.01 0.96
N ASN A 89 3.18 16.89 1.10
CA ASN A 89 2.37 17.34 -0.02
C ASN A 89 3.25 18.09 -1.03
N TRP A 90 2.90 18.01 -2.31
CA TRP A 90 3.58 18.68 -3.41
C TRP A 90 3.84 20.17 -3.14
N SER A 91 2.92 20.86 -2.47
CA SER A 91 3.08 22.27 -2.10
C SER A 91 4.33 22.55 -1.25
N VAL A 92 4.70 21.65 -0.34
CA VAL A 92 5.90 21.81 0.50
C VAL A 92 7.16 21.66 -0.33
N TRP A 93 7.19 20.70 -1.28
CA TRP A 93 8.31 20.53 -2.20
C TRP A 93 8.53 21.76 -3.07
N VAL A 94 7.45 22.33 -3.61
CA VAL A 94 7.49 23.57 -4.39
C VAL A 94 7.99 24.73 -3.51
N ALA A 95 7.47 24.88 -2.29
CA ALA A 95 7.92 25.94 -1.38
C ALA A 95 9.41 25.81 -1.04
N SER A 96 9.89 24.60 -0.73
CA SER A 96 11.32 24.34 -0.48
C SER A 96 12.19 24.68 -1.69
N ALA A 97 11.75 24.32 -2.90
CA ALA A 97 12.46 24.66 -4.13
C ALA A 97 12.53 26.19 -4.35
N VAL A 98 11.43 26.91 -4.09
CA VAL A 98 11.40 28.37 -4.16
C VAL A 98 12.34 29.00 -3.14
N VAL A 99 12.36 28.52 -1.90
CA VAL A 99 13.28 29.03 -0.86
C VAL A 99 14.74 28.82 -1.27
N LEU A 100 15.10 27.66 -1.82
CA LEU A 100 16.45 27.39 -2.33
C LEU A 100 16.82 28.30 -3.51
N ALA A 101 15.89 28.53 -4.43
CA ALA A 101 16.12 29.42 -5.57
C ALA A 101 16.32 30.88 -5.13
N VAL A 102 15.51 31.36 -4.18
CA VAL A 102 15.65 32.69 -3.58
C VAL A 102 16.97 32.82 -2.85
N PHE A 103 17.37 31.81 -2.08
CA PHE A 103 18.68 31.78 -1.41
C PHE A 103 19.83 31.84 -2.42
N ALA A 104 19.81 31.00 -3.44
CA ALA A 104 20.84 30.96 -4.48
C ALA A 104 20.93 32.32 -5.20
N ALA A 105 19.80 32.94 -5.54
CA ALA A 105 19.77 34.27 -6.13
C ALA A 105 20.36 35.33 -5.18
N ALA A 106 19.98 35.33 -3.90
CA ALA A 106 20.47 36.27 -2.91
C ALA A 106 21.99 36.14 -2.70
N VAL A 107 22.53 34.92 -2.59
CA VAL A 107 23.98 34.68 -2.47
C VAL A 107 24.72 35.14 -3.74
N ASN A 108 24.16 34.90 -4.93
CA ASN A 108 24.76 35.39 -6.18
C ASN A 108 24.80 36.92 -6.26
N ILE A 109 23.74 37.61 -5.82
CA ILE A 109 23.69 39.08 -5.76
C ILE A 109 24.73 39.62 -4.76
N LEU A 110 24.79 39.06 -3.55
CA LEU A 110 25.77 39.45 -2.54
C LEU A 110 27.21 39.20 -2.99
N ASN A 111 27.45 38.09 -3.69
CA ASN A 111 28.74 37.78 -4.29
C ASN A 111 29.09 38.78 -5.39
N TRP A 112 28.14 39.17 -6.24
CA TRP A 112 28.35 40.19 -7.27
C TRP A 112 28.69 41.55 -6.66
N GLU A 113 27.98 41.98 -5.62
CA GLU A 113 28.24 43.25 -4.94
C GLU A 113 29.62 43.26 -4.26
N THR A 114 30.00 42.15 -3.63
CA THR A 114 31.31 41.99 -2.98
C THR A 114 32.45 42.05 -4.00
N ARG A 115 32.28 41.44 -5.18
CA ARG A 115 33.24 41.54 -6.31
C ARG A 115 33.41 42.97 -6.81
N ASN A 116 32.34 43.74 -6.90
CA ASN A 116 32.42 45.12 -7.36
C ASN A 116 33.11 46.03 -6.34
N LYS A 117 32.99 45.74 -5.04
CA LYS A 117 33.60 46.54 -3.97
C LYS A 117 35.06 46.16 -3.66
N GLN A 118 35.44 44.89 -3.81
CA GLN A 118 36.81 44.42 -3.53
C GLN A 118 37.58 44.13 -4.83
N LYS A 119 38.57 44.96 -5.18
CA LYS A 119 39.57 44.71 -6.26
C LYS A 119 40.54 43.55 -5.95
N VAL A 120 40.25 42.70 -4.97
CA VAL A 120 41.16 41.65 -4.48
C VAL A 120 40.85 40.32 -5.18
N LYS A 121 41.89 39.65 -5.70
CA LYS A 121 41.88 38.27 -6.21
C LYS A 121 41.48 37.29 -5.10
N GLN A 122 40.19 37.18 -4.80
CA GLN A 122 39.66 36.07 -4.00
C GLN A 122 39.09 34.99 -4.93
N ASN A 123 39.05 33.74 -4.45
CA ASN A 123 38.61 32.59 -5.23
C ASN A 123 37.26 32.87 -5.92
N LYS A 124 37.22 32.67 -7.25
CA LYS A 124 36.00 32.85 -8.03
C LYS A 124 35.00 31.76 -7.68
N TYR A 125 34.04 32.08 -6.82
CA TYR A 125 32.87 31.23 -6.60
C TYR A 125 32.05 31.13 -7.89
N GLY A 126 31.88 29.92 -8.41
CA GLY A 126 31.03 29.64 -9.56
C GLY A 126 29.55 29.54 -9.18
N VAL A 127 28.67 29.59 -10.17
CA VAL A 127 27.24 29.27 -9.96
C VAL A 127 27.07 27.84 -9.45
N SER A 128 27.95 26.92 -9.87
CA SER A 128 28.02 25.54 -9.40
C SER A 128 28.23 25.45 -7.88
N ASP A 129 29.14 26.24 -7.32
CA ASP A 129 29.44 26.22 -5.88
C ASP A 129 28.22 26.70 -5.09
N VAL A 130 27.52 27.72 -5.57
CA VAL A 130 26.28 28.21 -4.93
C VAL A 130 25.18 27.14 -4.96
N THR A 131 25.05 26.39 -6.07
CA THR A 131 24.10 25.28 -6.14
C THR A 131 24.48 24.12 -5.23
N LEU A 132 25.78 23.85 -5.04
CA LEU A 132 26.26 22.84 -4.09
C LEU A 132 25.98 23.26 -2.65
N ILE A 133 26.21 24.53 -2.28
CA ILE A 133 25.85 25.05 -0.94
C ILE A 133 24.34 24.90 -0.67
N ALA A 134 23.50 25.18 -1.66
CA ALA A 134 22.05 25.01 -1.53
C ALA A 134 21.68 23.53 -1.33
N LEU A 135 22.35 22.60 -2.03
CA LEU A 135 22.15 21.16 -1.86
C LEU A 135 22.66 20.66 -0.50
N GLU A 136 23.82 21.15 -0.05
CA GLU A 136 24.40 20.85 1.27
C GLU A 136 23.43 21.19 2.40
N ALA A 137 22.72 22.33 2.30
CA ALA A 137 21.69 22.71 3.27
C ALA A 137 20.52 21.73 3.34
N VAL A 138 20.07 21.20 2.20
CA VAL A 138 19.01 20.17 2.14
C VAL A 138 19.49 18.85 2.75
N CYS A 139 20.72 18.46 2.43
CA CYS A 139 21.34 17.23 2.90
C CYS A 139 21.85 17.30 4.35
N GLN A 140 21.74 18.45 5.01
CA GLN A 140 22.35 18.74 6.32
C GLN A 140 23.85 18.46 6.36
N GLN A 141 24.53 18.63 5.24
CA GLN A 141 25.98 18.47 5.14
C GLN A 141 26.65 19.82 5.40
N GLY A 142 27.84 19.79 6.02
CA GLY A 142 28.64 20.99 6.18
C GLY A 142 29.10 21.53 4.84
N THR A 143 29.24 22.84 4.72
CA THR A 143 29.76 23.45 3.50
C THR A 143 31.28 23.54 3.51
N THR A 144 31.90 23.24 2.36
CA THR A 144 33.34 23.48 2.16
C THR A 144 33.63 24.92 1.73
N THR A 145 32.63 25.62 1.22
CA THR A 145 32.73 26.98 0.68
C THR A 145 31.75 27.91 1.35
N GLU A 146 32.24 28.78 2.21
CA GLU A 146 31.39 29.72 2.94
C GLU A 146 31.21 31.06 2.20
N PRO A 147 30.02 31.68 2.29
CA PRO A 147 29.83 33.06 1.84
C PRO A 147 30.78 34.02 2.57
N GLN A 148 31.42 34.92 1.82
CA GLN A 148 32.42 35.84 2.39
C GLN A 148 31.82 37.04 3.10
N SER A 149 30.66 37.51 2.64
CA SER A 149 29.98 38.64 3.27
C SER A 149 29.33 38.21 4.59
N PHE A 150 29.35 39.10 5.58
CA PHE A 150 28.69 38.85 6.87
C PHE A 150 27.18 38.58 6.69
N ALA A 151 26.53 39.33 5.80
CA ALA A 151 25.14 39.11 5.42
C ALA A 151 24.91 37.71 4.81
N GLY A 152 25.82 37.24 3.95
CA GLY A 152 25.75 35.90 3.35
C GLY A 152 25.89 34.78 4.38
N ARG A 153 26.73 34.97 5.42
CA ARG A 153 26.87 34.02 6.53
C ARG A 153 25.62 33.93 7.38
N ILE A 154 24.99 35.07 7.71
CA ILE A 154 23.71 35.08 8.43
C ILE A 154 22.63 34.38 7.58
N LEU A 155 22.58 34.68 6.28
CA LEU A 155 21.62 34.06 5.37
C LEU A 155 21.80 32.54 5.31
N ALA A 156 23.04 32.05 5.25
CA ALA A 156 23.36 30.63 5.30
C ALA A 156 22.89 30.01 6.63
N LEU A 157 23.19 30.63 7.77
CA LEU A 157 22.73 30.13 9.09
C LEU A 157 21.21 30.00 9.16
N ILE A 158 20.46 30.98 8.65
CA ILE A 158 19.00 30.95 8.61
C ILE A 158 18.52 29.81 7.69
N LEU A 159 19.14 29.63 6.53
CA LEU A 159 18.79 28.54 5.60
C LEU A 159 19.02 27.16 6.24
N PHE A 160 20.21 26.91 6.79
CA PHE A 160 20.54 25.66 7.46
C PHE A 160 19.59 25.39 8.64
N GLY A 161 19.26 26.41 9.43
CA GLY A 161 18.26 26.30 10.49
C GLY A 161 16.87 25.92 9.97
N ALA A 162 16.39 26.57 8.90
CA ALA A 162 15.10 26.27 8.30
C ALA A 162 15.03 24.83 7.77
N PHE A 163 16.05 24.39 7.02
CA PHE A 163 16.12 23.01 6.49
C PHE A 163 16.32 21.97 7.60
N MET A 164 16.94 22.34 8.71
CA MET A 164 17.02 21.48 9.90
C MET A 164 15.63 21.15 10.45
N PHE A 165 14.75 22.15 10.61
CA PHE A 165 13.37 21.91 11.06
C PHE A 165 12.56 21.08 10.06
N ILE A 166 12.69 21.35 8.76
CA ILE A 166 12.00 20.57 7.71
C ILE A 166 12.44 19.10 7.76
N TYR A 167 13.74 18.84 7.89
CA TYR A 167 14.27 17.48 7.98
C TYR A 167 13.80 16.74 9.23
N VAL A 168 13.78 17.40 10.39
CA VAL A 168 13.27 16.80 11.64
C VAL A 168 11.79 16.45 11.50
N SER A 169 10.99 17.35 10.91
CA SER A 169 9.56 17.11 10.63
C SER A 169 9.36 15.95 9.65
N TYR A 170 10.15 15.90 8.58
CA TYR A 170 10.12 14.83 7.59
C TYR A 170 10.44 13.47 8.20
N SER A 171 11.49 13.41 9.01
CA SER A 171 11.93 12.19 9.71
C SER A 171 10.87 11.69 10.70
N ALA A 172 10.26 12.60 11.46
CA ALA A 172 9.17 12.25 12.38
C ALA A 172 7.94 11.69 11.64
N ASN A 173 7.58 12.28 10.49
CA ASN A 173 6.42 11.84 9.70
C ASN A 173 6.63 10.43 9.12
N ILE A 174 7.86 10.09 8.68
CA ILE A 174 8.19 8.73 8.24
C ILE A 174 7.94 7.72 9.37
N VAL A 175 8.38 8.01 10.60
CA VAL A 175 8.20 7.11 11.75
C VAL A 175 6.71 6.90 12.04
N VAL A 176 5.91 7.97 12.02
CA VAL A 176 4.46 7.89 12.22
C VAL A 176 3.80 7.05 11.12
N LEU A 177 4.20 7.23 9.86
CA LEU A 177 3.66 6.46 8.74
C LEU A 177 3.99 4.97 8.87
N LEU A 178 5.21 4.63 9.27
CA LEU A 178 5.62 3.24 9.53
C LEU A 178 4.83 2.58 10.67
N GLN A 179 4.45 3.35 11.69
CA GLN A 179 3.63 2.88 12.81
C GLN A 179 2.14 2.87 12.52
N SER A 180 1.69 3.65 11.54
CA SER A 180 0.27 3.76 11.20
C SER A 180 -0.21 2.52 10.42
N THR A 181 -1.47 2.17 10.63
CA THR A 181 -2.14 1.13 9.85
C THR A 181 -3.23 1.74 9.01
N THR A 182 -3.39 1.24 7.79
CA THR A 182 -4.44 1.68 6.86
C THR A 182 -5.59 0.69 6.87
N LYS A 183 -6.81 1.21 6.70
CA LYS A 183 -8.00 0.38 6.48
C LYS A 183 -8.14 0.13 4.99
N ILE A 184 -8.43 -1.12 4.63
CA ILE A 184 -8.86 -1.49 3.28
C ILE A 184 -10.37 -1.52 3.31
N ASN A 185 -11.01 -0.68 2.49
CA ASN A 185 -12.47 -0.56 2.48
C ASN A 185 -13.08 -1.23 1.25
N ASP A 186 -12.32 -1.42 0.17
CA ASP A 186 -12.81 -1.98 -1.08
C ASP A 186 -12.06 -3.24 -1.53
N VAL A 187 -12.74 -4.06 -2.33
CA VAL A 187 -12.17 -5.26 -2.95
C VAL A 187 -11.14 -4.91 -4.01
N GLN A 188 -11.26 -3.76 -4.68
CA GLN A 188 -10.25 -3.28 -5.63
C GLN A 188 -8.93 -2.96 -4.92
N GLU A 189 -9.00 -2.25 -3.79
CA GLU A 189 -7.83 -1.99 -2.94
C GLU A 189 -7.18 -3.31 -2.47
N LEU A 190 -7.97 -4.31 -2.12
CA LEU A 190 -7.46 -5.63 -1.75
C LEU A 190 -6.80 -6.35 -2.94
N LEU A 191 -7.34 -6.23 -4.15
CA LEU A 191 -6.80 -6.83 -5.37
C LEU A 191 -5.44 -6.21 -5.76
N ASP A 192 -5.35 -4.89 -5.67
CA ASP A 192 -4.14 -4.12 -5.99
C ASP A 192 -3.10 -4.21 -4.86
N SER A 193 -3.55 -4.50 -3.64
CA SER A 193 -2.65 -4.77 -2.51
C SER A 193 -1.80 -6.01 -2.76
N ARG A 194 -0.64 -6.03 -2.13
CA ARG A 194 0.24 -7.21 -2.10
C ARG A 194 -0.20 -8.24 -1.03
N ILE A 195 -1.41 -8.14 -0.49
CA ILE A 195 -1.91 -9.06 0.55
C ILE A 195 -2.46 -10.32 -0.13
N GLU A 196 -1.96 -11.48 0.30
CA GLU A 196 -2.51 -12.76 -0.12
C GLU A 196 -3.93 -12.95 0.43
N ALA A 197 -4.87 -13.22 -0.46
CA ALA A 197 -6.25 -13.52 -0.11
C ALA A 197 -6.50 -15.03 -0.15
N GLY A 198 -7.40 -15.49 0.73
CA GLY A 198 -7.85 -16.87 0.76
C GLY A 198 -9.29 -16.98 1.24
N GLY A 199 -9.98 -18.05 0.86
CA GLY A 199 -11.33 -18.37 1.33
C GLY A 199 -11.47 -19.83 1.74
N TYR A 200 -12.13 -20.08 2.87
CA TYR A 200 -12.44 -21.44 3.31
C TYR A 200 -13.54 -22.06 2.43
N GLN A 201 -13.24 -23.17 1.78
CA GLN A 201 -14.18 -23.82 0.86
C GLN A 201 -15.32 -24.52 1.61
N ILE A 202 -16.39 -23.76 1.83
CA ILE A 202 -17.67 -24.23 2.38
C ILE A 202 -18.64 -24.61 1.27
N HIS A 203 -19.54 -25.56 1.57
CA HIS A 203 -20.49 -26.14 0.61
C HIS A 203 -21.35 -25.11 -0.14
N TYR A 204 -21.55 -23.93 0.42
CA TYR A 204 -22.36 -22.90 -0.23
C TYR A 204 -21.53 -21.94 -1.13
N MET A 205 -20.21 -21.85 -0.91
CA MET A 205 -19.37 -20.85 -1.59
C MET A 205 -19.25 -21.08 -3.10
N LYS A 206 -19.44 -22.33 -3.56
CA LYS A 206 -19.52 -22.67 -4.99
C LYS A 206 -20.62 -21.88 -5.71
N ASN A 207 -21.84 -21.90 -5.18
CA ASN A 207 -22.98 -21.20 -5.78
C ASN A 207 -22.76 -19.68 -5.82
N TYR A 208 -22.06 -19.14 -4.81
CA TYR A 208 -21.70 -17.74 -4.78
C TYR A 208 -20.66 -17.38 -5.86
N PHE A 209 -19.59 -18.17 -6.01
CA PHE A 209 -18.56 -17.95 -7.01
C PHE A 209 -19.05 -18.09 -8.45
N GLU A 210 -20.00 -18.99 -8.67
CA GLU A 210 -20.69 -19.15 -9.97
C GLU A 210 -21.63 -17.98 -10.26
N GLY A 211 -22.29 -17.43 -9.22
CA GLY A 211 -23.17 -16.26 -9.35
C GLY A 211 -22.43 -14.95 -9.69
N VAL A 212 -21.18 -14.80 -9.25
CA VAL A 212 -20.37 -13.62 -9.56
C VAL A 212 -19.76 -13.74 -10.97
N LYS A 213 -20.28 -12.92 -11.91
CA LYS A 213 -19.87 -12.96 -13.33
C LYS A 213 -18.77 -11.96 -13.70
N LYS A 214 -18.74 -10.75 -13.12
CA LYS A 214 -17.81 -9.67 -13.48
C LYS A 214 -17.39 -8.84 -12.26
N GLY A 215 -16.30 -8.09 -12.40
CA GLY A 215 -15.83 -7.09 -11.42
C GLY A 215 -14.60 -7.49 -10.61
N PRO A 216 -14.14 -6.61 -9.71
CA PRO A 216 -12.96 -6.83 -8.85
C PRO A 216 -13.06 -8.12 -8.03
N LEU A 217 -14.26 -8.41 -7.50
CA LEU A 217 -14.53 -9.61 -6.74
C LEU A 217 -14.33 -10.89 -7.56
N LYS A 218 -14.70 -10.90 -8.85
CA LYS A 218 -14.47 -12.06 -9.72
C LYS A 218 -12.98 -12.31 -9.93
N LYS A 219 -12.21 -11.25 -10.19
CA LYS A 219 -10.75 -11.33 -10.35
C LYS A 219 -10.10 -11.86 -9.07
N LEU A 220 -10.53 -11.37 -7.91
CA LEU A 220 -10.02 -11.83 -6.62
C LEU A 220 -10.32 -13.32 -6.39
N ILE A 221 -11.53 -13.79 -6.70
CA ILE A 221 -11.91 -15.20 -6.58
C ILE A 221 -11.04 -16.09 -7.48
N LEU A 222 -10.82 -15.68 -8.73
CA LEU A 222 -9.95 -16.42 -9.66
C LEU A 222 -8.52 -16.49 -9.12
N ARG A 223 -7.99 -15.37 -8.62
CA ARG A 223 -6.68 -15.30 -7.97
C ARG A 223 -6.60 -16.29 -6.80
N ILE A 224 -7.59 -16.30 -5.90
CA ILE A 224 -7.64 -17.26 -4.78
C ILE A 224 -7.65 -18.72 -5.27
N GLY A 225 -8.35 -19.00 -6.38
CA GLY A 225 -8.39 -20.32 -7.00
C GLY A 225 -7.05 -20.76 -7.59
N GLU A 226 -6.28 -19.84 -8.17
CA GLU A 226 -4.96 -20.11 -8.75
C GLU A 226 -3.89 -20.37 -7.69
N TYR A 227 -3.88 -19.60 -6.60
CA TYR A 227 -2.82 -19.70 -5.58
C TYR A 227 -3.00 -20.87 -4.62
N GLY A 228 -4.21 -21.43 -4.49
CA GLY A 228 -4.50 -22.58 -3.62
C GLY A 228 -4.19 -22.32 -2.14
N LEU A 229 -5.20 -22.26 -1.29
CA LEU A 229 -4.94 -22.14 0.15
C LEU A 229 -4.20 -23.38 0.68
N GLN A 230 -2.96 -23.19 1.14
CA GLN A 230 -2.25 -24.22 1.90
C GLN A 230 -3.09 -24.64 3.12
N THR A 231 -3.19 -25.94 3.36
CA THR A 231 -3.90 -26.56 4.50
C THR A 231 -3.60 -25.91 5.85
N ARG A 232 -2.37 -25.37 6.01
CA ARG A 232 -1.89 -24.65 7.20
C ARG A 232 -2.66 -23.35 7.48
N THR A 233 -3.16 -22.67 6.45
CA THR A 233 -3.93 -21.43 6.57
C THR A 233 -5.39 -21.70 6.94
N ASN A 234 -5.96 -22.83 6.49
CA ASN A 234 -7.31 -23.27 6.89
C ASN A 234 -7.42 -23.51 8.40
N LEU A 235 -6.39 -24.08 9.03
CA LEU A 235 -6.39 -24.32 10.48
C LEU A 235 -6.34 -23.03 11.32
N ARG A 236 -5.82 -21.90 10.78
CA ARG A 236 -5.83 -20.61 11.49
C ARG A 236 -7.22 -20.01 11.59
N VAL A 237 -8.11 -20.28 10.64
CA VAL A 237 -9.49 -19.75 10.61
C VAL A 237 -10.35 -20.40 11.71
N LEU A 238 -10.02 -21.62 12.13
CA LEU A 238 -10.74 -22.37 13.17
C LEU A 238 -10.29 -22.02 14.60
N MET A 239 -9.16 -21.33 14.77
CA MET A 239 -8.74 -20.86 16.09
C MET A 239 -9.50 -19.61 16.49
N ILE A 240 -10.12 -19.63 17.67
CA ILE A 240 -10.72 -18.44 18.27
C ILE A 240 -9.60 -17.40 18.47
N PRO A 241 -9.68 -16.23 17.81
CA PRO A 241 -8.62 -15.24 17.93
C PRO A 241 -8.62 -14.67 19.35
N LYS A 242 -7.49 -14.81 20.06
CA LYS A 242 -7.25 -14.06 21.28
C LYS A 242 -6.84 -12.63 20.89
N CYS A 243 -7.68 -11.66 21.25
CA CYS A 243 -7.36 -10.25 21.06
C CYS A 243 -6.26 -9.85 22.06
N PHE A 244 -5.02 -9.81 21.60
CA PHE A 244 -3.95 -9.13 22.32
C PHE A 244 -4.00 -7.66 21.90
N SER A 245 -4.50 -6.78 22.77
CA SER A 245 -4.33 -5.33 22.63
C SER A 245 -2.91 -4.94 23.00
N GLN A 246 -1.91 -5.49 22.32
CA GLN A 246 -0.55 -5.00 22.47
C GLN A 246 -0.42 -3.69 21.69
N ALA A 247 0.20 -2.72 22.37
CA ALA A 247 0.60 -1.42 21.83
C ALA A 247 1.37 -1.57 20.51
N ALA A 248 1.37 -0.50 19.70
CA ALA A 248 1.99 -0.43 18.38
C ALA A 248 3.32 -1.21 18.31
N SER A 249 3.27 -2.39 17.70
CA SER A 249 4.47 -3.21 17.51
C SER A 249 5.29 -2.54 16.42
N PHE A 250 6.46 -2.03 16.78
CA PHE A 250 7.45 -1.55 15.83
C PHE A 250 7.84 -2.70 14.91
N LYS A 251 7.56 -2.58 13.62
CA LYS A 251 8.06 -3.50 12.60
C LYS A 251 9.40 -2.98 12.08
N HIS A 252 10.39 -3.86 11.97
CA HIS A 252 11.65 -3.52 11.31
C HIS A 252 11.38 -3.09 9.86
N VAL A 253 12.02 -2.01 9.44
CA VAL A 253 12.01 -1.53 8.04
C VAL A 253 12.74 -2.57 7.19
N GLY A 254 12.09 -3.09 6.16
CA GLY A 254 12.68 -4.08 5.27
C GLY A 254 13.45 -3.41 4.12
N ILE A 255 14.35 -4.15 3.49
CA ILE A 255 15.08 -3.65 2.30
C ILE A 255 14.14 -3.27 1.15
N TYR A 256 12.99 -3.95 1.05
CA TYR A 256 11.94 -3.67 0.09
C TYR A 256 11.29 -2.30 0.30
N ASP A 257 11.25 -1.79 1.53
CA ASP A 257 10.73 -0.44 1.80
C ASP A 257 11.69 0.64 1.26
N CYS A 258 12.97 0.31 1.09
CA CYS A 258 14.02 1.18 0.56
C CYS A 258 14.27 1.02 -0.95
N GLU A 259 13.47 0.23 -1.66
CA GLU A 259 13.67 -0.11 -3.08
C GLU A 259 13.89 1.14 -3.94
N GLN A 260 13.05 2.16 -3.76
CA GLN A 260 13.13 3.38 -4.57
C GLN A 260 14.42 4.18 -4.34
N VAL A 261 14.92 4.21 -3.11
CA VAL A 261 16.17 4.90 -2.77
C VAL A 261 17.36 4.20 -3.42
N ILE A 262 17.34 2.86 -3.45
CA ILE A 262 18.36 2.06 -4.12
C ILE A 262 18.39 2.37 -5.63
N TRP A 263 17.22 2.46 -6.27
CA TRP A 263 17.14 2.84 -7.68
C TRP A 263 17.69 4.24 -7.95
N ILE A 264 17.36 5.24 -7.11
CA ILE A 264 17.91 6.60 -7.23
C ILE A 264 19.43 6.59 -7.18
N TRP A 265 20.03 5.82 -6.26
CA TRP A 265 21.49 5.71 -6.16
C TRP A 265 22.13 5.04 -7.39
N ILE A 266 21.53 3.95 -7.89
CA ILE A 266 22.02 3.24 -9.09
C ILE A 266 21.95 4.14 -10.32
N PHE A 267 20.81 4.81 -10.55
CA PHE A 267 20.67 5.71 -11.69
C PHE A 267 21.57 6.95 -11.57
N GLY A 268 21.72 7.52 -10.37
CA GLY A 268 22.59 8.67 -10.14
C GLY A 268 24.07 8.36 -10.39
N THR A 269 24.56 7.22 -9.90
CA THR A 269 25.93 6.76 -10.14
C THR A 269 26.19 6.45 -11.61
N SER A 270 25.23 5.81 -12.28
CA SER A 270 25.31 5.53 -13.72
C SER A 270 25.35 6.81 -14.55
N LEU A 271 24.50 7.79 -14.24
CA LEU A 271 24.48 9.09 -14.92
C LEU A 271 25.82 9.83 -14.74
N ALA A 272 26.36 9.85 -13.52
CA ALA A 272 27.65 10.47 -13.24
C ALA A 272 28.78 9.83 -14.06
N PHE A 273 28.79 8.49 -14.17
CA PHE A 273 29.77 7.77 -14.98
C PHE A 273 29.65 8.10 -16.48
N VAL A 274 28.43 8.19 -17.01
CA VAL A 274 28.18 8.59 -18.40
C VAL A 274 28.69 10.00 -18.67
N ILE A 275 28.40 10.97 -17.79
CA ILE A 275 28.89 12.35 -17.91
C ILE A 275 30.42 12.38 -17.91
N PHE A 276 31.07 11.63 -17.02
CA PHE A 276 32.53 11.53 -16.97
C PHE A 276 33.14 10.99 -18.27
N LEU A 277 32.53 9.97 -18.89
CA LEU A 277 32.97 9.45 -20.19
C LEU A 277 32.83 10.49 -21.30
N PHE A 278 31.72 11.24 -21.33
CA PHE A 278 31.53 12.33 -22.29
C PHE A 278 32.58 13.44 -22.12
N GLU A 279 32.90 13.80 -20.87
CA GLU A 279 33.89 14.82 -20.57
C GLU A 279 35.30 14.37 -21.01
N LYS A 280 35.66 13.11 -20.75
CA LYS A 280 36.92 12.52 -21.22
C LYS A 280 37.02 12.52 -22.74
N ASN A 281 35.97 12.14 -23.46
CA ASN A 281 35.97 12.10 -24.92
C ASN A 281 36.13 13.50 -25.53
N ARG A 282 35.45 14.52 -24.98
CA ARG A 282 35.65 15.93 -25.38
C ARG A 282 37.07 16.42 -25.12
N GLY A 283 37.66 16.02 -24.00
CA GLY A 283 39.06 16.34 -23.68
C GLY A 283 40.06 15.77 -24.70
N GLN A 284 39.78 14.59 -25.26
CA GLN A 284 40.62 13.97 -26.29
C GLN A 284 40.49 14.64 -27.66
N GLU A 285 39.28 15.00 -28.09
CA GLU A 285 39.06 15.73 -29.35
C GLU A 285 39.75 17.11 -29.36
N THR A 286 39.83 17.77 -28.20
CA THR A 286 40.48 19.08 -28.09
C THR A 286 42.01 19.01 -28.17
N GLN A 287 42.62 17.86 -27.87
CA GLN A 287 44.09 17.66 -27.96
C GLN A 287 44.58 17.20 -29.33
N GLN A 288 43.66 16.83 -30.23
CA GLN A 288 43.99 16.26 -31.55
C GLN A 288 43.78 17.26 -32.71
N GLY A 289 43.32 18.47 -32.40
CA GLY A 289 43.04 19.57 -33.34
C GLY A 289 44.03 20.74 -33.29
N ASP A 290 45.11 20.64 -32.51
CA ASP A 290 46.25 21.59 -32.47
C ASP A 290 47.49 20.99 -33.13
#